data_AF-A0A0K2GHV2-F1
#
_entry.id   AF-A0A0K2GHV2-F1
#
_cell.length_a   1.000
_cell.length_b   1.000
_cell.length_c   1.000
_cell.angle_alpha   90.00
_cell.angle_beta   90.00
_cell.angle_gamma   90.00
#
_symmetry.space_group_name_H-M   'P 1'
#
loop_
_entity.id
_entity.type
_entity.pdbx_description
1 polymer ?
#
loop_
_entity_poly.entity_id
_entity_poly.type
_entity_poly.pdbx_seq_one_letter_code
_entity_poly.pdbx_strand_id
1 'polypeptide(L)'
;MNNGTRAQELRRELQHDESVALRRRRAIIGLSLVGMGSMAIVSAFQTGLLKHLPDPPLDRFRSDEVNSSDTAYHWGVPDGTISLAGHATNIVLAAYGRRDRALAEPWIPLAACAKAAAEAAVAVRYLFYEMPIVQKKWCGYCITDAVMHIGAFAFTLPEARDAATRVRSELVEARKEIAA
;
A
#
# COMPACT_ATOMS: atom_id res chain seq x y z
N MET A 1 -16.59 20.00 22.38
CA MET A 1 -16.40 20.07 20.91
C MET A 1 -17.22 18.96 20.28
N ASN A 2 -18.12 19.28 19.35
CA ASN A 2 -19.21 18.39 18.94
C ASN A 2 -18.71 17.39 17.89
N ASN A 3 -18.69 16.09 18.18
CA ASN A 3 -18.15 15.05 17.27
C ASN A 3 -18.84 15.02 15.89
N GLY A 4 -20.09 15.51 15.80
CA GLY A 4 -20.82 15.61 14.54
C GLY A 4 -20.17 16.52 13.49
N THR A 5 -19.54 17.63 13.89
CA THR A 5 -18.94 18.58 12.92
C THR A 5 -17.63 18.05 12.34
N ARG A 6 -16.81 17.36 13.16
CA ARG A 6 -15.51 16.81 12.72
C ARG A 6 -15.68 15.69 11.70
N ALA A 7 -16.65 14.79 11.89
CA ALA A 7 -16.93 13.72 10.93
C ALA A 7 -17.46 14.25 9.60
N GLN A 8 -18.31 15.29 9.65
CA GLN A 8 -18.83 15.97 8.46
C GLN A 8 -17.73 16.68 7.68
N GLU A 9 -16.80 17.36 8.36
CA GLU A 9 -15.65 18.01 7.74
C GLU A 9 -14.72 16.99 7.05
N LEU A 10 -14.37 15.90 7.75
CA LEU A 10 -13.54 14.84 7.16
C LEU A 10 -14.21 14.22 5.93
N ARG A 11 -15.51 13.90 6.02
CA ARG A 11 -16.29 13.40 4.87
C ARG A 11 -16.23 14.38 3.70
N ARG A 12 -16.48 15.67 3.95
CA ARG A 12 -16.47 16.71 2.91
C ARG A 12 -15.11 16.79 2.23
N GLU A 13 -14.03 16.80 3.01
CA GLU A 13 -12.65 16.83 2.51
C GLU A 13 -12.36 15.61 1.64
N LEU A 14 -12.56 14.39 2.15
CA LEU A 14 -12.29 13.16 1.41
C LEU A 14 -13.05 13.08 0.08
N GLN A 15 -14.32 13.51 0.08
CA GLN A 15 -15.21 13.41 -1.08
C GLN A 15 -15.03 14.54 -2.11
N HIS A 16 -14.69 15.77 -1.69
CA HIS A 16 -14.79 16.95 -2.56
C HIS A 16 -13.54 17.85 -2.60
N ASP A 17 -12.57 17.69 -1.70
CA ASP A 17 -11.37 18.53 -1.73
C ASP A 17 -10.42 18.07 -2.85
N GLU A 18 -10.05 19.01 -3.73
CA GLU A 18 -9.23 18.79 -4.92
C GLU A 18 -7.75 19.12 -4.73
N SER A 19 -7.31 19.30 -3.47
CA SER A 19 -5.90 19.51 -3.18
C SER A 19 -5.05 18.34 -3.67
N VAL A 20 -3.82 18.67 -4.09
CA VAL A 20 -2.86 17.67 -4.57
C VAL A 20 -2.62 16.58 -3.53
N ALA A 21 -2.63 16.92 -2.23
CA ALA A 21 -2.49 15.95 -1.15
C ALA A 21 -3.62 14.90 -1.17
N LEU A 22 -4.89 15.33 -1.20
CA LEU A 22 -6.00 14.38 -1.23
C LEU A 22 -6.10 13.61 -2.54
N ARG A 23 -5.74 14.21 -3.67
CA ARG A 23 -5.66 13.49 -4.95
C ARG A 23 -4.66 12.33 -4.88
N ARG A 24 -3.50 12.51 -4.24
CA ARG A 24 -2.53 11.43 -4.01
C ARG A 24 -3.08 10.35 -3.09
N ARG A 25 -3.78 10.74 -2.00
CA ARG A 25 -4.44 9.76 -1.11
C ARG A 25 -5.51 8.95 -1.84
N ARG A 26 -6.32 9.59 -2.68
CA ARG A 26 -7.30 8.90 -3.55
C ARG A 26 -6.61 7.96 -4.55
N ALA A 27 -5.47 8.35 -5.10
CA ALA A 27 -4.66 7.48 -5.95
C ALA A 27 -4.17 6.24 -5.17
N ILE A 28 -3.64 6.42 -3.95
CA ILE A 28 -3.25 5.29 -3.08
C ILE A 28 -4.44 4.36 -2.85
N ILE A 29 -5.60 4.89 -2.48
CA ILE A 29 -6.82 4.10 -2.28
C ILE A 29 -7.21 3.34 -3.55
N GLY A 30 -7.18 4.00 -4.71
CA GLY A 30 -7.50 3.37 -6.00
C GLY A 30 -6.54 2.25 -6.37
N LEU A 31 -5.22 2.48 -6.24
CA LEU A 31 -4.20 1.46 -6.47
C LEU A 31 -4.38 0.28 -5.50
N SER A 32 -4.62 0.55 -4.22
CA SER A 32 -4.86 -0.50 -3.23
C SER A 32 -6.14 -1.28 -3.49
N LEU A 33 -7.23 -0.67 -3.96
CA LEU A 33 -8.43 -1.39 -4.35
C LEU A 33 -8.19 -2.32 -5.55
N VAL A 34 -7.40 -1.88 -6.54
CA VAL A 34 -7.00 -2.73 -7.67
C VAL A 34 -6.13 -3.89 -7.19
N GLY A 35 -5.15 -3.61 -6.32
CA GLY A 35 -4.30 -4.65 -5.70
C GLY A 35 -5.12 -5.64 -4.88
N MET A 36 -6.07 -5.18 -4.08
CA MET A 36 -7.01 -6.02 -3.34
C MET A 36 -7.84 -6.90 -4.27
N GLY A 37 -8.35 -6.37 -5.38
CA GLY A 37 -9.10 -7.17 -6.36
C GLY A 37 -8.25 -8.32 -6.90
N SER A 38 -6.99 -8.02 -7.26
CA SER A 38 -6.02 -9.02 -7.73
C SER A 38 -5.74 -10.09 -6.66
N MET A 39 -5.43 -9.66 -5.44
CA MET A 39 -5.07 -10.55 -4.33
C MET A 39 -6.26 -11.29 -3.72
N ALA A 40 -7.48 -10.80 -3.88
CA ALA A 40 -8.69 -11.53 -3.52
C ALA A 40 -8.88 -12.77 -4.42
N ILE A 41 -8.63 -12.63 -5.73
CA ILE A 41 -8.70 -13.75 -6.68
C ILE A 41 -7.61 -14.79 -6.35
N VAL A 42 -6.37 -14.34 -6.11
CA VAL A 42 -5.27 -15.22 -5.70
C VAL A 42 -5.57 -15.90 -4.36
N SER A 43 -6.08 -15.17 -3.37
CA SER A 43 -6.47 -15.73 -2.08
C SER A 43 -7.57 -16.77 -2.22
N ALA A 44 -8.56 -16.54 -3.10
CA ALA A 44 -9.61 -17.51 -3.38
C ALA A 44 -9.04 -18.78 -4.00
N PHE A 45 -8.05 -18.68 -4.89
CA PHE A 45 -7.31 -19.84 -5.41
C PHE A 45 -6.53 -20.58 -4.31
N GLN A 46 -5.73 -19.86 -3.53
CA GLN A 46 -4.86 -20.45 -2.50
C GLN A 46 -5.63 -21.11 -1.34
N THR A 47 -6.82 -20.60 -1.05
CA THR A 47 -7.73 -21.21 -0.05
C THR A 47 -8.62 -22.30 -0.64
N GLY A 48 -8.52 -22.56 -1.95
CA GLY A 48 -9.23 -23.62 -2.64
C GLY A 48 -10.68 -23.30 -3.01
N LEU A 49 -11.14 -22.04 -2.83
CA LEU A 49 -12.42 -21.53 -3.34
C LEU A 49 -12.45 -21.52 -4.88
N LEU A 50 -11.30 -21.23 -5.50
CA LEU A 50 -11.06 -21.41 -6.93
C LEU A 50 -10.09 -22.57 -7.15
N LYS A 51 -10.26 -23.27 -8.28
CA LYS A 51 -9.38 -24.38 -8.68
C LYS A 51 -8.34 -23.99 -9.72
N HIS A 52 -8.54 -22.86 -10.40
CA HIS A 52 -7.68 -22.37 -11.46
C HIS A 52 -7.80 -20.84 -11.53
N LEU A 53 -6.70 -20.15 -11.82
CA LEU A 53 -6.66 -18.73 -12.11
C LEU A 53 -6.78 -18.51 -13.61
N PRO A 54 -7.66 -17.58 -14.07
CA PRO A 54 -7.72 -17.24 -15.48
C PRO A 54 -6.43 -16.52 -15.88
N ASP A 55 -5.60 -17.21 -16.66
CA ASP A 55 -4.36 -16.70 -17.21
C ASP A 55 -4.49 -16.32 -18.70
N PRO A 56 -3.73 -15.32 -19.18
CA PRO A 56 -3.57 -15.09 -20.61
C PRO A 56 -3.02 -16.34 -21.30
N PRO A 57 -3.40 -16.64 -22.56
CA PRO A 57 -2.90 -17.80 -23.31
C PRO A 57 -1.47 -17.55 -23.81
N LEU A 58 -0.51 -17.36 -22.89
CA LEU A 58 0.90 -17.15 -23.14
C LEU A 58 1.70 -18.18 -22.34
N ASP A 59 2.61 -18.90 -23.00
CA ASP A 59 3.30 -20.08 -22.45
C ASP A 59 4.02 -19.86 -21.11
N ARG A 60 4.45 -18.63 -20.80
CA ARG A 60 5.16 -18.30 -19.55
C ARG A 60 4.25 -17.75 -18.44
N PHE A 61 2.98 -17.44 -18.72
CA PHE A 61 2.01 -17.00 -17.72
C PHE A 61 1.35 -18.22 -17.10
N ARG A 62 1.79 -18.57 -15.90
CA ARG A 62 1.38 -19.77 -15.16
C ARG A 62 1.10 -19.37 -13.72
N SER A 63 0.08 -18.53 -13.51
CA SER A 63 -0.25 -17.97 -12.20
C SER A 63 -0.61 -19.06 -11.19
N ASP A 64 -1.22 -20.16 -11.61
CA ASP A 64 -1.48 -21.31 -10.75
C ASP A 64 -0.21 -21.84 -10.10
N GLU A 65 0.82 -22.10 -10.92
CA GLU A 65 2.08 -22.70 -10.48
C GLU A 65 2.90 -21.74 -9.63
N VAL A 66 2.80 -20.43 -9.89
CA VAL A 66 3.41 -19.38 -9.08
C VAL A 66 2.74 -19.33 -7.70
N ASN A 67 1.41 -19.25 -7.67
CA ASN A 67 0.63 -19.07 -6.43
C ASN A 67 0.43 -20.37 -5.63
N SER A 68 0.78 -21.53 -6.20
CA SER A 68 0.83 -22.81 -5.50
C SER A 68 2.25 -23.22 -5.07
N SER A 69 3.25 -22.35 -5.25
CA SER A 69 4.65 -22.64 -4.90
C SER A 69 4.91 -22.58 -3.39
N ASP A 70 5.96 -23.24 -2.91
CA ASP A 70 6.35 -23.19 -1.49
C ASP A 70 6.63 -21.75 -1.02
N THR A 71 7.18 -20.91 -1.90
CA THR A 71 7.40 -19.48 -1.63
C THR A 71 6.09 -18.76 -1.31
N ALA A 72 4.99 -19.13 -1.96
CA ALA A 72 3.67 -18.52 -1.74
C ALA A 72 3.06 -18.87 -0.36
N TYR A 73 3.59 -19.87 0.34
CA TYR A 73 3.14 -20.30 1.67
C TYR A 73 4.24 -20.22 2.72
N HIS A 74 5.36 -19.56 2.42
CA HIS A 74 6.59 -19.59 3.24
C HIS A 74 6.35 -19.20 4.71
N TRP A 75 5.31 -18.42 5.01
CA TRP A 75 5.01 -17.92 6.36
C TRP A 75 3.92 -18.73 7.07
N GLY A 76 3.57 -19.90 6.55
CA GLY A 76 2.48 -20.74 7.06
C GLY A 76 1.08 -20.17 6.74
N VAL A 77 1.02 -19.09 5.98
CA VAL A 77 -0.20 -18.46 5.48
C VAL A 77 0.00 -18.10 3.99
N PRO A 78 -1.07 -18.11 3.19
CA PRO A 78 -0.96 -17.75 1.77
C PRO A 78 -0.56 -16.28 1.59
N ASP A 79 0.44 -16.01 0.77
CA ASP A 79 0.97 -14.67 0.49
C ASP A 79 -0.10 -13.72 -0.07
N GLY A 80 -1.04 -14.22 -0.88
CA GLY A 80 -2.17 -13.46 -1.39
C GLY A 80 -3.01 -12.86 -0.27
N THR A 81 -3.23 -13.59 0.82
CA THR A 81 -4.03 -13.10 1.97
C THR A 81 -3.29 -12.01 2.75
N ILE A 82 -1.96 -12.13 2.86
CA ILE A 82 -1.10 -11.11 3.47
C ILE A 82 -1.13 -9.83 2.62
N SER A 83 -0.92 -9.95 1.30
CA SER A 83 -0.91 -8.78 0.41
C SER A 83 -2.27 -8.10 0.35
N LEU A 84 -3.37 -8.88 0.35
CA LEU A 84 -4.74 -8.36 0.47
C LEU A 84 -4.92 -7.50 1.73
N ALA A 85 -4.47 -7.98 2.89
CA ALA A 85 -4.50 -7.23 4.14
C ALA A 85 -3.56 -6.01 4.11
N GLY A 86 -2.41 -6.11 3.45
CA GLY A 86 -1.47 -5.02 3.23
C GLY A 86 -2.11 -3.84 2.50
N HIS A 87 -2.81 -4.11 1.39
CA HIS A 87 -3.56 -3.09 0.65
C HIS A 87 -4.73 -2.52 1.45
N ALA A 88 -5.48 -3.35 2.18
CA ALA A 88 -6.55 -2.86 3.04
C ALA A 88 -6.03 -1.86 4.09
N THR A 89 -4.86 -2.14 4.66
CA THR A 89 -4.20 -1.24 5.60
C THR A 89 -3.75 0.05 4.92
N ASN A 90 -3.29 0.00 3.67
CA ASN A 90 -2.96 1.21 2.88
C ASN A 90 -4.19 2.10 2.65
N ILE A 91 -5.36 1.51 2.39
CA ILE A 91 -6.63 2.26 2.27
C ILE A 91 -6.95 2.97 3.58
N VAL A 92 -6.87 2.27 4.72
CA VAL A 92 -7.14 2.85 6.05
C VAL A 92 -6.18 4.00 6.32
N LEU A 93 -4.88 3.81 6.12
CA LEU A 93 -3.87 4.85 6.34
C LEU A 93 -4.04 6.03 5.37
N ALA A 94 -4.43 5.81 4.11
CA ALA A 94 -4.69 6.88 3.16
C ALA A 94 -5.97 7.66 3.48
N ALA A 95 -7.01 7.01 4.00
CA ALA A 95 -8.27 7.64 4.38
C ALA A 95 -8.23 8.35 5.75
N TYR A 96 -7.24 8.02 6.59
CA TYR A 96 -7.13 8.55 7.94
C TYR A 96 -6.63 10.00 7.98
N GLY A 97 -7.27 10.84 8.78
CA GLY A 97 -6.82 12.21 9.05
C GLY A 97 -7.23 13.23 7.98
N ARG A 98 -7.25 14.50 8.40
CA ARG A 98 -7.69 15.63 7.57
C ARG A 98 -6.69 15.99 6.47
N ARG A 99 -7.06 16.94 5.62
CA ARG A 99 -6.17 17.47 4.57
C ARG A 99 -4.80 17.92 5.09
N ASP A 100 -4.75 18.52 6.27
CA ASP A 100 -3.56 19.08 6.90
C ASP A 100 -2.83 18.10 7.84
N ARG A 101 -3.13 16.79 7.78
CA ARG A 101 -2.54 15.79 8.68
C ARG A 101 -1.01 15.75 8.69
N ALA A 102 -0.34 16.14 7.60
CA ALA A 102 1.11 16.22 7.57
C ALA A 102 1.68 17.24 8.57
N LEU A 103 0.90 18.25 8.94
CA LEU A 103 1.24 19.26 9.93
C LEU A 103 0.70 18.91 11.31
N ALA A 104 -0.57 18.49 11.39
CA ALA A 104 -1.25 18.24 12.65
C ALA A 104 -0.84 16.90 13.29
N GLU A 105 -0.61 15.87 12.48
CA GLU A 105 -0.40 14.50 12.91
C GLU A 105 0.70 13.82 12.04
N PRO A 106 1.94 14.35 12.03
CA PRO A 106 2.99 13.97 11.08
C PRO A 106 3.40 12.49 11.16
N TRP A 107 3.13 11.82 12.28
CA TRP A 107 3.44 10.40 12.44
C TRP A 107 2.65 9.49 11.47
N ILE A 108 1.45 9.89 11.04
CA ILE A 108 0.61 9.09 10.13
C ILE A 108 1.22 8.97 8.74
N PRO A 109 1.52 10.06 8.01
CA PRO A 109 2.14 9.95 6.69
C PRO A 109 3.53 9.32 6.75
N LEU A 110 4.27 9.48 7.85
CA LEU A 110 5.54 8.78 8.06
C LEU A 110 5.35 7.28 8.20
N ALA A 111 4.39 6.83 9.04
CA ALA A 111 4.07 5.42 9.19
C ALA A 111 3.54 4.80 7.89
N ALA A 112 2.67 5.52 7.18
CA ALA A 112 2.16 5.09 5.87
C ALA A 112 3.28 4.91 4.84
N CYS A 113 4.21 5.87 4.77
CA CYS A 113 5.35 5.78 3.86
C CYS A 113 6.32 4.67 4.26
N ALA A 114 6.62 4.50 5.55
CA ALA A 114 7.52 3.46 6.03
C ALA A 114 6.95 2.06 5.72
N LYS A 115 5.65 1.86 5.97
CA LYS A 115 4.96 0.62 5.61
C LYS A 115 4.98 0.37 4.10
N ALA A 116 4.56 1.36 3.30
CA ALA A 116 4.52 1.23 1.85
C ALA A 116 5.92 0.99 1.25
N ALA A 117 6.98 1.52 1.87
CA ALA A 117 8.36 1.24 1.48
C ALA A 117 8.72 -0.24 1.69
N ALA A 118 8.34 -0.82 2.83
CA ALA A 118 8.58 -2.24 3.10
C ALA A 118 7.84 -3.13 2.10
N GLU A 119 6.58 -2.81 1.79
CA GLU A 119 5.78 -3.53 0.79
C GLU A 119 6.36 -3.39 -0.62
N ALA A 120 6.75 -2.17 -1.01
CA ALA A 120 7.40 -1.93 -2.29
C ALA A 120 8.72 -2.68 -2.42
N ALA A 121 9.51 -2.81 -1.34
CA ALA A 121 10.74 -3.59 -1.34
C ALA A 121 10.48 -5.08 -1.57
N VAL A 122 9.46 -5.65 -0.91
CA VAL A 122 9.03 -7.04 -1.13
C VAL A 122 8.52 -7.22 -2.56
N ALA A 123 7.68 -6.30 -3.04
CA ALA A 123 7.14 -6.30 -4.41
C ALA A 123 8.24 -6.25 -5.48
N VAL A 124 9.24 -5.37 -5.32
CA VAL A 124 10.40 -5.27 -6.21
C VAL A 124 11.19 -6.58 -6.19
N ARG A 125 11.48 -7.14 -5.01
CA ARG A 125 12.17 -8.44 -4.93
C ARG A 125 11.37 -9.53 -5.64
N TYR A 126 10.05 -9.57 -5.44
CA TYR A 126 9.21 -10.58 -6.07
C TYR A 126 9.20 -10.46 -7.60
N LEU A 127 9.08 -9.22 -8.10
CA LEU A 127 9.02 -8.90 -9.53
C LEU A 127 10.34 -9.16 -10.27
N PHE A 128 11.48 -8.84 -9.66
CA PHE A 128 12.79 -8.90 -10.32
C PHE A 128 13.64 -10.11 -9.95
N TYR A 129 13.29 -10.86 -8.91
CA TYR A 129 14.05 -12.03 -8.46
C TYR A 129 13.20 -13.31 -8.43
N GLU A 130 12.12 -13.35 -7.64
CA GLU A 130 11.35 -14.59 -7.47
C GLU A 130 10.70 -15.09 -8.76
N MET A 131 9.86 -14.28 -9.41
CA MET A 131 9.21 -14.68 -10.66
C MET A 131 10.20 -15.02 -11.80
N PRO A 132 11.17 -14.15 -12.14
CA PRO A 132 12.04 -14.39 -13.30
C PRO A 132 13.16 -15.42 -13.05
N ILE A 133 13.76 -15.45 -11.85
CA ILE A 133 14.98 -16.24 -11.59
C ILE A 133 14.64 -17.55 -10.88
N VAL A 134 13.84 -17.49 -9.83
CA VAL A 134 13.53 -18.66 -8.99
C VAL A 134 12.44 -19.52 -9.64
N GLN A 135 11.29 -18.91 -9.93
CA GLN A 135 10.11 -19.62 -10.44
C GLN A 135 10.12 -19.79 -11.97
N LYS A 136 10.83 -18.89 -12.68
CA LYS A 136 10.93 -18.82 -14.15
C LYS A 136 9.58 -18.73 -14.86
N LYS A 137 8.57 -18.21 -14.15
CA LYS A 137 7.17 -18.10 -14.57
C LYS A 137 6.63 -16.74 -14.16
N TRP A 138 5.64 -16.27 -14.91
CA TRP A 138 5.00 -14.99 -14.65
C TRP A 138 3.59 -15.19 -14.14
N CYS A 139 3.20 -14.33 -13.21
CA CYS A 139 1.86 -14.27 -12.64
C CYS A 139 1.30 -12.87 -12.87
N GLY A 140 0.25 -12.75 -13.68
CA GLY A 140 -0.35 -11.44 -14.02
C GLY A 140 -0.92 -10.73 -12.80
N TYR A 141 -1.51 -11.50 -11.88
CA TYR A 141 -2.04 -11.01 -10.61
C TYR A 141 -0.95 -10.43 -9.72
N CYS A 142 0.19 -11.12 -9.63
CA CYS A 142 1.33 -10.78 -8.81
C CYS A 142 2.09 -9.57 -9.37
N ILE A 143 2.20 -9.45 -10.71
CA ILE A 143 2.73 -8.26 -11.37
C ILE A 143 1.84 -7.04 -11.05
N THR A 144 0.52 -7.22 -11.19
CA THR A 144 -0.45 -6.16 -10.87
C THR A 144 -0.27 -5.70 -9.43
N ASP A 145 -0.26 -6.65 -8.50
CA ASP A 145 -0.05 -6.40 -7.08
C ASP A 145 1.24 -5.62 -6.80
N ALA A 146 2.36 -6.08 -7.36
CA ALA A 146 3.66 -5.47 -7.19
C ALA A 146 3.68 -4.02 -7.70
N VAL A 147 3.10 -3.77 -8.88
CA VAL A 147 3.00 -2.42 -9.45
C VAL A 147 2.13 -1.51 -8.56
N MET A 148 1.03 -2.03 -8.00
CA MET A 148 0.18 -1.24 -7.10
C MET A 148 0.90 -0.85 -5.81
N HIS A 149 1.68 -1.76 -5.20
CA HIS A 149 2.49 -1.45 -4.01
C HIS A 149 3.57 -0.39 -4.30
N ILE A 150 4.29 -0.54 -5.42
CA ILE A 150 5.30 0.45 -5.84
C ILE A 150 4.66 1.82 -6.09
N GLY A 151 3.51 1.84 -6.78
CA GLY A 151 2.75 3.07 -7.03
C GLY A 151 2.26 3.72 -5.74
N ALA A 152 1.70 2.93 -4.82
CA ALA A 152 1.24 3.40 -3.52
C ALA A 152 2.38 4.06 -2.74
N PHE A 153 3.55 3.40 -2.67
CA PHE A 153 4.75 3.98 -2.07
C PHE A 153 5.14 5.32 -2.72
N ALA A 154 5.23 5.38 -4.05
CA ALA A 154 5.58 6.62 -4.75
C ALA A 154 4.63 7.79 -4.40
N PHE A 155 3.33 7.51 -4.25
CA PHE A 155 2.35 8.53 -3.88
C PHE A 155 2.41 8.96 -2.40
N THR A 156 2.95 8.14 -1.49
CA THR A 156 3.16 8.51 -0.08
C THR A 156 4.34 9.48 0.13
N LEU A 157 5.34 9.45 -0.76
CA LEU A 157 6.60 10.20 -0.58
C LEU A 157 6.43 11.71 -0.36
N PRO A 158 5.61 12.45 -1.14
CA PRO A 158 5.52 13.90 -0.96
C PRO A 158 4.95 14.30 0.39
N GLU A 159 3.89 13.62 0.84
CA GLU A 159 3.24 13.93 2.12
C GLU A 159 4.13 13.54 3.30
N ALA A 160 4.86 12.42 3.19
CA ALA A 160 5.85 12.02 4.19
C ALA A 160 7.03 13.01 4.27
N ARG A 161 7.46 13.59 3.14
CA ARG A 161 8.49 14.64 3.12
C ARG A 161 8.04 15.90 3.85
N ASP A 162 6.80 16.32 3.65
CA ASP A 162 6.22 17.47 4.34
C ASP A 162 6.18 17.22 5.86
N ALA A 163 5.72 16.04 6.27
CA ALA A 163 5.70 15.63 7.67
C ALA A 163 7.10 15.52 8.30
N ALA A 164 8.07 14.94 7.59
CA ALA A 164 9.46 14.84 8.06
C ALA A 164 10.08 16.23 8.28
N THR A 165 9.76 17.18 7.39
CA THR A 165 10.23 18.56 7.51
C THR A 165 9.63 19.24 8.74
N ARG A 166 8.33 19.01 9.01
CA ARG A 166 7.67 19.50 10.23
C ARG A 166 8.33 18.95 11.49
N VAL A 167 8.48 17.63 11.60
CA VAL A 167 9.11 16.99 12.78
C VAL A 167 10.54 17.49 12.97
N ARG A 168 11.31 17.63 11.89
CA ARG A 168 12.67 18.17 11.95
C ARG A 168 12.69 19.60 12.50
N SER A 169 11.74 20.45 12.08
CA SER A 169 11.67 21.83 12.57
C SER A 169 11.35 21.88 14.08
N GLU A 170 10.42 21.06 14.56
CA GLU A 170 10.08 20.99 15.98
C GLU A 170 11.25 20.52 16.84
N LEU A 171 12.01 19.53 16.37
CA LEU A 171 13.21 19.04 17.06
C LEU A 171 14.32 20.09 17.13
N VAL A 172 14.47 20.92 16.09
CA VAL A 172 15.47 22.00 16.07
C VAL A 172 15.10 23.09 17.08
N GLU A 173 13.84 23.50 17.15
CA GLU A 173 13.40 24.51 18.10
C GLU A 173 13.49 24.01 19.55
N ALA A 174 13.02 22.80 19.84
CA ALA A 174 13.17 22.20 21.17
C ALA A 174 14.64 22.11 21.62
N ARG A 175 15.55 21.83 20.68
CA ARG A 175 16.99 21.80 20.97
C ARG A 175 17.55 23.19 21.30
N LYS A 176 17.04 24.26 20.68
CA LYS A 176 17.46 25.64 21.00
C LYS A 176 16.97 26.05 22.39
N GLU A 177 15.75 25.69 22.77
CA GLU A 177 15.20 25.96 24.10
C GLU A 177 15.98 25.27 25.22
N ILE A 178 16.45 24.03 24.99
CA ILE A 178 17.30 23.31 25.95
C ILE A 178 18.71 23.94 26.07
N ALA A 179 19.17 24.63 25.03
CA ALA A 179 20.50 25.24 24.97
C ALA A 179 20.55 26.71 25.44
N ALA A 180 19.39 27.32 25.73
CA ALA A 180 19.24 28.66 26.26
C ALA A 180 19.08 28.64 27.78
#